data_AF-D5ACK7-F1
#
_entry.id   AF-D5ACK7-F1
#
_cell.length_a   1.000
_cell.length_b   1.000
_cell.length_c   1.000
_cell.angle_alpha   90.00
_cell.angle_beta   90.00
_cell.angle_gamma   90.00
#
_symmetry.space_group_name_H-M   'P 1'
#
loop_
_entity.id
_entity.type
_entity.pdbx_description
1 polymer ?
#
loop_
_entity_poly.entity_id
_entity_poly.type
_entity_poly.pdbx_seq_one_letter_code
_entity_poly.pdbx_strand_id
1 'polypeptide(L)'
;MLRGQILELLAQFGHEETQEEAIRRFNAFLNDRSTPLLPADIRKAAYIAVMQNVTTSDKYGYESLLRIFRETDLSQEKVRILSSIALSPDSSIVREALDFSLSSEVRNQDAVFVLRGISREARETAWLWLKEKWEFIWKKWGSGILTARSITAVASPFSSEKKADEIQEFFSTRLQPSIERTVNQSIEQIRIRAHCVKHVQQQNGLVELLQFLCKPLPKPTRAS
;
A
#
# COMPACT_ATOMS: atom_id res chain seq x y z
N MET A 1 -3.10 3.16 -21.39
CA MET A 1 -3.60 3.12 -19.99
C MET A 1 -3.79 1.70 -19.47
N LEU A 2 -4.46 0.80 -20.19
CA LEU A 2 -4.74 -0.57 -19.70
C LEU A 2 -3.48 -1.42 -19.43
N ARG A 3 -2.44 -1.31 -20.28
CA ARG A 3 -1.18 -2.05 -20.12
C ARG A 3 -0.50 -1.82 -18.76
N GLY A 4 -0.34 -0.57 -18.34
CA GLY A 4 0.28 -0.22 -17.07
C GLY A 4 -0.49 -0.81 -15.88
N GLN A 5 -1.82 -0.72 -15.91
CA GLN A 5 -2.68 -1.27 -14.85
C GLN A 5 -2.59 -2.80 -14.74
N ILE A 6 -2.58 -3.50 -15.88
CA ILE A 6 -2.41 -4.97 -15.88
C ILE A 6 -1.04 -5.34 -15.28
N LEU A 7 0.02 -4.65 -15.68
CA LEU A 7 1.37 -4.91 -15.15
C LEU A 7 1.48 -4.60 -13.65
N GLU A 8 0.85 -3.52 -13.19
CA GLU A 8 0.78 -3.19 -11.76
C GLU A 8 0.09 -4.30 -10.96
N LEU A 9 -1.03 -4.83 -11.45
CA LEU A 9 -1.75 -5.93 -10.80
C LEU A 9 -0.92 -7.22 -10.81
N LEU A 10 -0.34 -7.59 -11.95
CA LEU A 10 0.51 -8.78 -12.07
C LEU A 10 1.71 -8.71 -11.12
N ALA A 11 2.37 -7.55 -11.02
CA ALA A 11 3.43 -7.33 -10.05
C ALA A 11 2.90 -7.46 -8.62
N GLN A 12 1.81 -6.77 -8.28
CA GLN A 12 1.24 -6.80 -6.93
C GLN A 12 0.82 -8.21 -6.48
N PHE A 13 0.33 -9.05 -7.39
CA PHE A 13 -0.05 -10.44 -7.11
C PHE A 13 1.09 -11.45 -7.30
N GLY A 14 2.33 -10.99 -7.49
CA GLY A 14 3.51 -11.85 -7.49
C GLY A 14 3.67 -12.71 -8.75
N HIS A 15 3.16 -12.27 -9.91
CA HIS A 15 3.37 -12.98 -11.18
C HIS A 15 4.87 -13.02 -11.54
N GLU A 16 5.47 -14.22 -11.48
CA GLU A 16 6.92 -14.48 -11.57
C GLU A 16 7.57 -13.80 -12.79
N GLU A 17 7.06 -14.04 -14.00
CA GLU A 17 7.66 -13.46 -15.22
C GLU A 17 7.58 -11.93 -15.25
N THR A 18 6.50 -11.36 -14.70
CA THR A 18 6.35 -9.90 -14.60
C THR A 18 7.31 -9.33 -13.57
N GLN A 19 7.49 -10.01 -12.44
CA GLN A 19 8.42 -9.63 -11.40
C GLN A 19 9.87 -9.59 -11.91
N GLU A 20 10.32 -10.69 -12.53
CA GLU A 20 11.67 -10.80 -13.09
C GLU A 20 11.96 -9.72 -14.14
N GLU A 21 11.05 -9.55 -15.11
CA GLU A 21 11.22 -8.57 -16.17
C GLU A 21 11.15 -7.13 -15.65
N ALA A 22 10.29 -6.87 -14.65
CA ALA A 22 10.20 -5.58 -13.99
C ALA A 22 11.48 -5.22 -13.24
N ILE A 23 12.05 -6.15 -12.47
CA ILE A 23 13.31 -5.96 -11.74
C ILE A 23 14.47 -5.76 -12.73
N ARG A 24 14.53 -6.53 -13.82
CA ARG A 24 15.54 -6.37 -14.87
C ARG A 24 15.49 -4.96 -15.47
N ARG A 25 14.30 -4.47 -15.83
CA ARG A 25 14.10 -3.10 -16.35
C ARG A 25 14.41 -2.03 -15.32
N PHE A 26 14.08 -2.27 -14.05
CA PHE A 26 14.42 -1.36 -12.96
C PHE A 26 15.93 -1.24 -12.80
N ASN A 27 16.67 -2.36 -12.82
CA ASN A 27 18.13 -2.34 -12.74
C ASN A 27 18.76 -1.62 -13.94
N ALA A 28 18.24 -1.82 -15.15
CA ALA A 28 18.66 -1.03 -16.30
C ALA A 28 18.40 0.48 -16.10
N PHE A 29 17.25 0.83 -15.51
CA PHE A 29 16.91 2.22 -15.16
C PHE A 29 17.76 2.80 -14.03
N LEU A 30 18.28 1.97 -13.11
CA LEU A 30 19.24 2.41 -12.09
C LEU A 30 20.59 2.80 -12.70
N ASN A 31 21.03 2.08 -13.74
CA ASN A 31 22.28 2.35 -14.44
C ASN A 31 22.16 3.52 -15.43
N ASP A 32 21.02 3.62 -16.12
CA ASP A 32 20.73 4.68 -17.09
C ASP A 32 19.30 5.19 -16.93
N ARG A 33 19.15 6.40 -16.40
CA ARG A 33 17.86 7.08 -16.19
C ARG A 33 17.13 7.42 -17.49
N SER A 34 17.85 7.46 -18.62
CA SER A 34 17.33 7.76 -19.95
C SER A 34 16.93 6.51 -20.75
N THR A 35 17.11 5.32 -20.16
CA THR A 35 16.86 4.05 -20.87
C THR A 35 15.43 3.95 -21.41
N PRO A 36 15.23 3.51 -22.67
CA PRO A 36 13.90 3.25 -23.22
C PRO A 36 13.27 1.97 -22.66
N LEU A 37 14.00 1.17 -21.88
CA LEU A 37 13.53 -0.12 -21.35
C LEU A 37 12.45 0.04 -20.27
N LEU A 38 12.46 1.16 -19.53
CA LEU A 38 11.49 1.48 -18.49
C LEU A 38 10.79 2.83 -18.76
N PRO A 39 9.89 2.89 -19.75
CA PRO A 39 9.11 4.09 -20.03
C PRO A 39 8.18 4.44 -18.87
N ALA A 40 7.83 5.72 -18.77
CA ALA A 40 7.14 6.29 -17.62
C ALA A 40 5.76 5.66 -17.31
N ASP A 41 5.10 5.08 -18.31
CA ASP A 41 3.79 4.44 -18.20
C ASP A 41 3.83 3.09 -17.47
N ILE A 42 4.99 2.42 -17.39
CA ILE A 42 5.16 1.13 -16.71
C ILE A 42 6.09 1.20 -15.49
N ARG A 43 6.72 2.36 -15.22
CA ARG A 43 7.61 2.54 -14.04
C ARG A 43 6.95 2.11 -12.74
N LYS A 44 5.64 2.35 -12.59
CA LYS A 44 4.94 2.04 -11.35
C LYS A 44 4.90 0.53 -11.14
N ALA A 45 4.57 -0.24 -12.17
CA ALA A 45 4.63 -1.70 -12.11
C ALA A 45 6.02 -2.20 -11.70
N ALA A 46 7.08 -1.58 -12.20
CA ALA A 46 8.44 -1.92 -11.79
C ALA A 46 8.74 -1.59 -10.33
N TYR A 47 8.27 -0.45 -9.82
CA TYR A 47 8.46 -0.09 -8.42
C TYR A 47 7.67 -1.01 -7.48
N ILE A 48 6.45 -1.39 -7.88
CA ILE A 48 5.65 -2.39 -7.16
C ILE A 48 6.41 -3.72 -7.10
N ALA A 49 6.90 -4.21 -8.24
CA ALA A 49 7.65 -5.46 -8.33
C ALA A 49 8.89 -5.46 -7.41
N VAL A 50 9.68 -4.39 -7.47
CA VAL A 50 10.83 -4.20 -6.57
C VAL A 50 10.39 -4.27 -5.11
N MET A 51 9.36 -3.51 -4.73
CA MET A 51 8.89 -3.47 -3.33
C MET A 51 8.31 -4.80 -2.84
N GLN A 52 7.71 -5.62 -3.72
CA GLN A 52 7.26 -6.98 -3.35
C GLN A 52 8.42 -7.90 -2.91
N ASN A 53 9.65 -7.61 -3.33
CA ASN A 53 10.84 -8.41 -3.00
C ASN A 53 11.69 -7.78 -1.87
N VAL A 54 11.35 -6.57 -1.43
CA VAL A 54 12.08 -5.90 -0.34
C VAL A 54 11.71 -6.52 1.00
N THR A 55 12.73 -6.82 1.80
CA THR A 55 12.61 -7.32 3.17
C THR A 55 13.55 -6.54 4.10
N THR A 56 13.40 -6.73 5.41
CA THR A 56 14.31 -6.15 6.40
C THR A 56 15.76 -6.61 6.19
N SER A 57 15.97 -7.82 5.67
CA SER A 57 17.29 -8.37 5.32
C SER A 57 17.83 -7.88 3.98
N ASP A 58 16.97 -7.49 3.04
CA ASP A 58 17.36 -6.92 1.74
C ASP A 58 16.54 -5.67 1.43
N LYS A 59 17.14 -4.53 1.77
CA LYS A 59 16.56 -3.19 1.59
C LYS A 59 16.94 -2.52 0.27
N TYR A 60 17.71 -3.20 -0.60
CA TYR A 60 18.31 -2.57 -1.77
C TYR A 60 17.27 -1.85 -2.65
N GLY A 61 16.12 -2.49 -2.88
CA GLY A 61 15.02 -1.95 -3.67
C GLY A 61 14.42 -0.68 -3.07
N TYR A 62 14.17 -0.69 -1.75
CA TYR A 62 13.60 0.45 -1.03
C TYR A 62 14.56 1.64 -1.03
N GLU A 63 15.83 1.41 -0.70
CA GLU A 63 16.84 2.47 -0.72
C GLU A 63 17.07 3.03 -2.12
N SER A 64 17.03 2.17 -3.15
CA SER A 64 17.12 2.61 -4.54
C SER A 64 15.97 3.53 -4.94
N LEU A 65 14.74 3.24 -4.49
CA LEU A 65 13.58 4.09 -4.73
C LEU A 65 13.67 5.41 -3.95
N LEU A 66 14.11 5.40 -2.69
CA LEU A 66 14.33 6.63 -1.93
C LEU A 66 15.43 7.51 -2.55
N ARG A 67 16.49 6.90 -3.08
CA ARG A 67 17.51 7.64 -3.84
C ARG A 67 16.90 8.32 -5.06
N ILE A 68 16.11 7.62 -5.87
CA ILE A 68 15.42 8.23 -7.03
C ILE A 68 14.50 9.37 -6.58
N PHE A 69 13.77 9.19 -5.47
CA PHE A 69 12.88 10.23 -4.92
C PHE A 69 13.63 11.51 -4.54
N ARG A 70 14.83 11.37 -3.97
CA ARG A 70 15.69 12.48 -3.55
C ARG A 70 16.34 13.18 -4.76
N GLU A 71 16.73 12.42 -5.77
CA GLU A 71 17.41 12.93 -6.98
C GLU A 71 16.48 13.58 -8.00
N THR A 72 15.22 13.16 -8.07
CA THR A 72 14.29 13.63 -9.11
C THR A 72 13.63 14.96 -8.76
N ASP A 73 13.51 15.87 -9.73
CA ASP A 73 12.68 17.07 -9.63
C ASP A 73 11.25 16.86 -10.14
N LEU A 74 10.99 15.70 -10.76
CA LEU A 74 9.70 15.39 -11.36
C LEU A 74 8.68 15.00 -10.28
N SER A 75 7.71 15.87 -10.04
CA SER A 75 6.64 15.62 -9.06
C SER A 75 5.88 14.32 -9.33
N GLN A 76 5.65 13.98 -10.61
CA GLN A 76 5.01 12.71 -11.00
C GLN A 76 5.83 11.48 -10.61
N GLU A 77 7.16 11.57 -10.66
CA GLU A 77 8.05 10.48 -10.27
C GLU A 77 8.05 10.29 -8.75
N LYS A 78 8.09 11.39 -7.99
CA LYS A 78 7.96 11.36 -6.53
C LYS A 78 6.65 10.72 -6.09
N VAL A 79 5.52 11.12 -6.67
CA VAL A 79 4.21 10.54 -6.37
C VAL A 79 4.19 9.04 -6.66
N ARG A 80 4.77 8.61 -7.79
CA ARG A 80 4.85 7.19 -8.16
C ARG A 80 5.61 6.38 -7.11
N ILE A 81 6.76 6.90 -6.66
CA ILE A 81 7.58 6.25 -5.62
C ILE A 81 6.83 6.20 -4.30
N LEU A 82 6.29 7.34 -3.82
CA LEU A 82 5.54 7.39 -2.57
C LEU A 82 4.34 6.43 -2.58
N SER A 83 3.66 6.27 -3.72
CA SER A 83 2.56 5.31 -3.86
C SER A 83 2.98 3.83 -3.92
N SER A 84 4.29 3.55 -3.95
CA SER A 84 4.84 2.19 -4.10
C SER A 84 5.62 1.70 -2.87
N ILE A 85 6.31 2.59 -2.15
CA ILE A 85 7.25 2.22 -1.07
C ILE A 85 6.61 1.51 0.14
N ALA A 86 5.30 1.61 0.32
CA ALA A 86 4.57 0.92 1.39
C ALA A 86 3.96 -0.43 0.96
N LEU A 87 4.23 -0.89 -0.27
CA LEU A 87 3.66 -2.14 -0.81
C LEU A 87 4.44 -3.40 -0.44
N SER A 88 5.55 -3.30 0.28
CA SER A 88 6.30 -4.47 0.73
C SER A 88 5.41 -5.39 1.59
N PRO A 89 5.53 -6.72 1.45
CA PRO A 89 4.90 -7.67 2.38
C PRO A 89 5.58 -7.67 3.76
N ASP A 90 6.79 -7.11 3.88
CA ASP A 90 7.48 -6.99 5.16
C ASP A 90 6.97 -5.77 5.95
N SER A 91 6.27 -6.05 7.05
CA SER A 91 5.72 -5.04 7.96
C SER A 91 6.75 -4.02 8.45
N SER A 92 8.00 -4.40 8.67
CA SER A 92 9.03 -3.48 9.17
C SER A 92 9.38 -2.43 8.12
N ILE A 93 9.45 -2.85 6.84
CA ILE A 93 9.68 -1.96 5.70
C ILE A 93 8.49 -1.01 5.52
N VAL A 94 7.26 -1.51 5.65
CA VAL A 94 6.07 -0.65 5.58
C VAL A 94 6.09 0.38 6.72
N ARG A 95 6.50 0.00 7.93
CA ARG A 95 6.64 0.94 9.04
C ARG A 95 7.67 2.03 8.75
N GLU A 96 8.82 1.69 8.17
CA GLU A 96 9.82 2.66 7.73
C GLU A 96 9.27 3.62 6.66
N ALA A 97 8.50 3.10 5.69
CA ALA A 97 7.85 3.92 4.68
C ALA A 97 6.84 4.90 5.30
N LEU A 98 6.05 4.45 6.29
CA LEU A 98 5.11 5.27 7.02
C LEU A 98 5.82 6.38 7.82
N ASP A 99 6.93 6.06 8.50
CA ASP A 99 7.74 7.07 9.19
C ASP A 99 8.37 8.07 8.21
N PHE A 100 8.83 7.60 7.04
CA PHE A 100 9.33 8.46 5.97
C PHE A 100 8.26 9.45 5.48
N SER A 101 6.98 9.04 5.41
CA SER A 101 5.86 9.92 5.04
C SER A 101 5.66 11.11 5.99
N LEU A 102 6.13 10.99 7.23
CA LEU A 102 6.07 12.03 8.25
C LEU A 102 7.36 12.86 8.36
N SER A 103 8.41 12.50 7.63
CA SER A 103 9.67 13.23 7.61
C SER A 103 9.53 14.65 7.01
N SER A 104 10.61 15.43 7.07
CA SER A 104 10.72 16.72 6.38
C SER A 104 10.96 16.58 4.86
N GLU A 105 11.36 15.40 4.38
CA GLU A 105 11.62 15.15 2.95
C GLU A 105 10.32 15.03 2.15
N VAL A 106 9.23 14.60 2.80
CA VAL A 106 7.92 14.41 2.17
C VAL A 106 7.03 15.61 2.45
N ARG A 107 6.52 16.25 1.38
CA ARG A 107 5.53 17.32 1.51
C ARG A 107 4.27 16.77 2.16
N ASN A 108 3.66 17.53 3.07
CA ASN A 108 2.45 17.11 3.79
C ASN A 108 1.34 16.57 2.87
N GLN A 109 1.10 17.23 1.75
CA GLN A 109 0.06 16.82 0.78
C GLN A 109 0.37 15.48 0.08
N ASP A 110 1.64 15.09 0.00
CA ASP A 110 2.10 13.89 -0.69
C ASP A 110 2.18 12.68 0.26
N ALA A 111 2.16 12.90 1.58
CA ALA A 111 2.17 11.83 2.58
C ALA A 111 1.03 10.81 2.38
N VAL A 112 -0.12 11.26 1.89
CA VAL A 112 -1.27 10.39 1.58
C VAL A 112 -0.95 9.33 0.53
N PHE A 113 0.01 9.56 -0.37
CA PHE A 113 0.36 8.57 -1.38
C PHE A 113 1.00 7.33 -0.76
N VAL A 114 1.81 7.50 0.29
CA VAL A 114 2.37 6.38 1.06
C VAL A 114 1.27 5.58 1.72
N LEU A 115 0.31 6.26 2.36
CA LEU A 115 -0.80 5.60 3.06
C LEU A 115 -1.70 4.78 2.12
N ARG A 116 -1.81 5.19 0.85
CA ARG A 116 -2.57 4.43 -0.16
C ARG A 116 -1.85 3.17 -0.63
N GLY A 117 -0.53 3.09 -0.45
CA GLY A 117 0.29 1.97 -0.88
C GLY A 117 0.44 0.87 0.17
N ILE A 118 -0.20 0.98 1.35
CA ILE A 118 -0.06 -0.01 2.43
C ILE A 118 -0.50 -1.40 1.94
N SER A 119 0.40 -2.37 2.02
CA SER A 119 0.11 -3.77 1.68
C SER A 119 -0.98 -4.37 2.57
N ARG A 120 -1.63 -5.45 2.11
CA ARG A 120 -2.71 -6.08 2.88
C ARG A 120 -2.19 -6.64 4.20
N GLU A 121 -0.99 -7.21 4.15
CA GLU A 121 -0.27 -7.86 5.24
C GLU A 121 0.12 -6.85 6.32
N ALA A 122 0.42 -5.61 5.94
CA ALA A 122 0.86 -4.55 6.85
C ALA A 122 -0.27 -3.66 7.40
N ARG A 123 -1.56 -3.99 7.16
CA ARG A 123 -2.69 -3.18 7.67
C ARG A 123 -2.66 -3.04 9.20
N GLU A 124 -2.38 -4.14 9.91
CA GLU A 124 -2.26 -4.09 11.37
C GLU A 124 -1.09 -3.22 11.81
N THR A 125 0.06 -3.36 11.14
CA THR A 125 1.24 -2.52 11.40
C THR A 125 0.94 -1.04 11.20
N ALA A 126 0.24 -0.68 10.12
CA ALA A 126 -0.17 0.70 9.84
C ALA A 126 -1.13 1.23 10.91
N TRP A 127 -2.05 0.40 11.41
CA TRP A 127 -2.94 0.79 12.49
C TRP A 127 -2.20 1.03 13.81
N LEU A 128 -1.30 0.13 14.19
CA LEU A 128 -0.45 0.31 15.37
C LEU A 128 0.41 1.57 15.25
N TRP A 129 0.98 1.81 14.06
CA TRP A 129 1.73 3.02 13.74
C TRP A 129 0.86 4.28 13.89
N LEU A 130 -0.38 4.28 13.37
CA LEU A 130 -1.28 5.43 13.50
C LEU A 130 -1.60 5.72 14.96
N LYS A 131 -1.87 4.69 15.77
CA LYS A 131 -2.11 4.86 17.21
C LYS A 131 -0.92 5.49 17.92
N GLU A 132 0.28 5.01 17.62
CA GLU A 132 1.53 5.51 18.21
C GLU A 132 1.83 6.96 17.78
N LYS A 133 1.68 7.27 16.49
CA LYS A 133 2.00 8.58 15.93
C LYS A 133 0.84 9.58 15.99
N TRP A 134 -0.30 9.22 16.60
CA TRP A 134 -1.52 10.02 16.56
C TRP A 134 -1.31 11.46 17.01
N GLU A 135 -0.69 11.67 18.17
CA GLU A 135 -0.45 13.02 18.71
C GLU A 135 0.45 13.85 17.79
N PHE A 136 1.44 13.22 17.16
CA PHE A 136 2.31 13.88 16.19
C PHE A 136 1.54 14.26 14.92
N ILE A 137 0.75 13.33 14.38
CA ILE A 137 -0.09 13.55 13.19
C ILE A 137 -1.09 14.68 13.45
N TRP A 138 -1.76 14.65 14.61
CA TRP A 138 -2.71 15.67 15.02
C TRP A 138 -2.02 17.03 15.17
N LYS A 139 -0.85 17.09 15.82
CA LYS A 139 -0.07 18.33 15.93
C LYS A 139 0.39 18.87 14.57
N LYS A 140 0.76 17.99 13.64
CA LYS A 140 1.32 18.37 12.33
C LYS A 140 0.25 18.78 11.32
N TRP A 141 -0.90 18.11 11.28
CA TRP A 141 -1.95 18.32 10.27
C TRP A 141 -3.28 18.84 10.84
N GLY A 142 -3.49 18.76 12.15
CA GLY A 142 -4.68 19.25 12.85
C GLY A 142 -5.97 18.63 12.32
N SER A 143 -7.01 19.46 12.26
CA SER A 143 -8.31 19.16 11.68
C SER A 143 -8.31 19.12 10.13
N GLY A 144 -7.14 19.12 9.50
CA GLY A 144 -7.01 19.15 8.05
C GLY A 144 -7.42 17.85 7.36
N ILE A 145 -7.65 17.95 6.04
CA ILE A 145 -8.02 16.82 5.18
C ILE A 145 -7.01 15.66 5.22
N LEU A 146 -5.75 15.92 5.55
CA LEU A 146 -4.70 14.91 5.64
C LEU A 146 -4.92 13.97 6.82
N THR A 147 -5.33 14.48 7.97
CA THR A 147 -5.71 13.68 9.13
C THR A 147 -6.88 12.76 8.79
N ALA A 148 -7.94 13.31 8.18
CA ALA A 148 -9.09 12.53 7.73
C ALA A 148 -8.68 11.43 6.73
N ARG A 149 -7.89 11.77 5.72
CA ARG A 149 -7.38 10.79 4.73
C ARG A 149 -6.52 9.70 5.36
N SER A 150 -5.79 10.02 6.43
CA SER A 150 -4.95 9.06 7.14
C SER A 150 -5.79 8.07 7.95
N ILE A 151 -6.83 8.56 8.62
CA ILE A 151 -7.83 7.71 9.28
C ILE A 151 -8.47 6.78 8.24
N THR A 152 -8.97 7.31 7.12
CA THR A 152 -9.58 6.48 6.07
C THR A 152 -8.61 5.43 5.53
N ALA A 153 -7.38 5.82 5.17
CA ALA A 153 -6.41 4.90 4.57
C ALA A 153 -6.01 3.75 5.51
N VAL A 154 -5.87 4.01 6.81
CA VAL A 154 -5.39 3.02 7.78
C VAL A 154 -6.52 2.24 8.43
N ALA A 155 -7.62 2.89 8.81
CA ALA A 155 -8.71 2.28 9.58
C ALA A 155 -9.72 1.57 8.68
N SER A 156 -10.09 2.16 7.54
CA SER A 156 -11.16 1.60 6.70
C SER A 156 -10.87 0.18 6.16
N PRO A 157 -9.64 -0.22 5.76
CA PRO A 157 -9.40 -1.50 5.11
C PRO A 157 -9.66 -2.77 5.94
N PHE A 158 -9.98 -2.65 7.23
CA PHE A 158 -10.34 -3.80 8.06
C PHE A 158 -11.74 -4.35 7.72
N SER A 159 -12.02 -5.56 8.20
CA SER A 159 -13.25 -6.32 7.87
C SER A 159 -13.73 -7.20 9.02
N SER A 160 -13.52 -6.79 10.26
CA SER A 160 -14.01 -7.52 11.44
C SER A 160 -14.66 -6.59 12.46
N GLU A 161 -15.71 -7.07 13.12
CA GLU A 161 -16.43 -6.34 14.18
C GLU A 161 -15.46 -5.94 15.31
N LYS A 162 -14.64 -6.88 15.77
CA LYS A 162 -13.63 -6.63 16.81
C LYS A 162 -12.73 -5.44 16.47
N LYS A 163 -12.35 -5.27 15.20
CA LYS A 163 -11.50 -4.16 14.78
C LYS A 163 -12.28 -2.85 14.67
N ALA A 164 -13.55 -2.91 14.26
CA ALA A 164 -14.45 -1.75 14.31
C ALA A 164 -14.58 -1.24 15.76
N ASP A 165 -14.76 -2.13 16.73
CA ASP A 165 -14.87 -1.80 18.15
C ASP A 165 -13.54 -1.25 18.72
N GLU A 166 -12.41 -1.84 18.34
CA GLU A 166 -11.08 -1.31 18.72
C GLU A 166 -10.85 0.12 18.20
N ILE A 167 -11.23 0.39 16.95
CA ILE A 167 -11.10 1.72 16.35
C ILE A 167 -12.06 2.70 17.04
N GLN A 168 -13.29 2.27 17.32
CA GLN A 168 -14.27 3.08 18.05
C GLN A 168 -13.74 3.47 19.44
N GLU A 169 -13.17 2.52 20.17
CA GLU A 169 -12.57 2.76 21.48
C GLU A 169 -11.37 3.70 21.41
N PHE A 170 -10.48 3.53 20.42
CA PHE A 170 -9.34 4.41 20.25
C PHE A 170 -9.75 5.88 20.05
N PHE A 171 -10.83 6.11 19.28
CA PHE A 171 -11.33 7.45 19.00
C PHE A 171 -12.32 7.99 20.03
N SER A 172 -12.84 7.20 20.97
CA SER A 172 -13.81 7.66 21.98
C SER A 172 -13.32 8.88 22.78
N THR A 173 -12.01 8.90 23.07
CA THR A 173 -11.33 9.97 23.81
C THR A 173 -10.61 10.98 22.91
N ARG A 174 -10.61 10.77 21.59
CA ARG A 174 -9.88 11.56 20.58
C ARG A 174 -10.77 12.17 19.52
N LEU A 175 -12.07 11.94 19.61
CA LEU A 175 -13.05 12.42 18.65
C LEU A 175 -13.07 13.94 18.67
N GLN A 176 -13.03 14.52 17.48
CA GLN A 176 -13.18 15.95 17.27
C GLN A 176 -14.22 16.16 16.16
N PRO A 177 -15.02 17.24 16.20
CA PRO A 177 -16.06 17.48 15.19
C PRO A 177 -15.55 17.41 13.74
N SER A 178 -14.28 17.79 13.53
CA SER A 178 -13.63 17.77 12.21
C SER A 178 -13.35 16.37 11.66
N ILE A 179 -13.18 15.36 12.51
CA ILE A 179 -12.87 13.97 12.08
C ILE A 179 -14.01 13.00 12.36
N GLU A 180 -15.01 13.39 13.15
CA GLU A 180 -16.12 12.55 13.59
C GLU A 180 -16.79 11.80 12.44
N ARG A 181 -17.17 12.53 11.38
CA ARG A 181 -17.74 11.92 10.17
C ARG A 181 -16.82 10.86 9.56
N THR A 182 -15.52 11.15 9.49
CA THR A 182 -14.54 10.24 8.87
C THR A 182 -14.35 8.97 9.70
N VAL A 183 -14.31 9.11 11.02
CA VAL A 183 -14.22 7.99 11.97
C VAL A 183 -15.47 7.12 11.85
N ASN A 184 -16.66 7.71 11.92
CA ASN A 184 -17.93 7.00 11.83
C ASN A 184 -18.07 6.25 10.50
N GLN A 185 -17.75 6.90 9.37
CA GLN A 185 -17.77 6.27 8.05
C GLN A 185 -16.75 5.12 7.94
N SER A 186 -15.57 5.27 8.53
CA SER A 186 -14.56 4.21 8.54
C SER A 186 -15.06 2.99 9.32
N ILE A 187 -15.64 3.19 10.51
CA ILE A 187 -16.23 2.13 11.35
C ILE A 187 -17.38 1.45 10.61
N GLU A 188 -18.30 2.22 10.03
CA GLU A 188 -19.41 1.70 9.24
C GLU A 188 -18.92 0.82 8.08
N GLN A 189 -17.89 1.27 7.36
CA GLN A 189 -17.33 0.51 6.24
C GLN A 189 -16.71 -0.82 6.69
N ILE A 190 -16.05 -0.85 7.86
CA ILE A 190 -15.50 -2.08 8.44
C ILE A 190 -16.63 -3.06 8.77
N ARG A 191 -17.72 -2.59 9.40
CA ARG A 191 -18.88 -3.42 9.74
C ARG A 191 -19.58 -3.96 8.50
N ILE A 192 -19.74 -3.15 7.45
CA ILE A 192 -20.27 -3.60 6.15
C ILE A 192 -19.38 -4.71 5.55
N ARG A 193 -18.05 -4.53 5.56
CA ARG A 193 -17.12 -5.56 5.08
C ARG A 193 -17.19 -6.83 5.94
N ALA A 194 -17.28 -6.71 7.26
CA ALA A 194 -17.41 -7.84 8.17
C ALA A 194 -18.70 -8.64 7.91
N HIS A 195 -19.82 -7.95 7.71
CA HIS A 195 -21.08 -8.56 7.33
C HIS A 195 -20.99 -9.27 5.97
N CYS A 196 -20.39 -8.62 4.97
CA CYS A 196 -20.17 -9.22 3.65
C CYS A 196 -19.33 -10.51 3.74
N VAL A 197 -18.25 -10.51 4.51
CA VAL A 197 -17.41 -11.70 4.74
C VAL A 197 -18.23 -12.83 5.38
N LYS A 198 -19.01 -12.54 6.43
CA LYS A 198 -19.89 -13.53 7.08
C LYS A 198 -20.92 -14.11 6.11
N HIS A 199 -21.54 -13.24 5.30
CA HIS A 199 -22.53 -13.65 4.32
C HIS A 199 -21.92 -14.58 3.25
N VAL A 200 -20.76 -14.21 2.70
CA VAL A 200 -20.02 -15.04 1.73
C VAL A 200 -19.62 -16.39 2.32
N GLN A 201 -19.21 -16.44 3.58
CA GLN A 201 -18.85 -17.70 4.27
C GLN A 201 -20.05 -18.63 4.48
N GLN A 202 -21.26 -18.10 4.53
CA GLN A 202 -22.50 -18.88 4.69
C GLN A 202 -23.08 -19.35 3.35
N GLN A 203 -22.59 -18.82 2.22
CA GLN A 203 -23.03 -19.26 0.90
C GLN A 203 -22.30 -20.54 0.49
N ASN A 204 -23.06 -21.63 0.33
CA ASN A 204 -22.55 -22.89 -0.19
C ASN A 204 -22.02 -22.72 -1.62
N GLY A 205 -20.83 -23.25 -1.90
CA GLY A 205 -20.25 -23.33 -3.24
C GLY A 205 -19.37 -22.13 -3.62
N LEU A 206 -19.58 -20.94 -3.07
CA LEU A 206 -18.79 -19.76 -3.44
C LEU A 206 -17.39 -19.78 -2.83
N VAL A 207 -17.26 -20.25 -1.59
CA VAL A 207 -15.95 -20.43 -0.95
C VAL A 207 -15.16 -21.50 -1.69
N GLU A 208 -15.81 -22.60 -2.07
CA GLU A 208 -15.20 -23.68 -2.86
C GLU A 208 -14.77 -23.20 -4.25
N LEU A 209 -15.60 -22.37 -4.91
CA LEU A 209 -15.26 -21.76 -6.19
C LEU A 209 -14.05 -20.83 -6.06
N LEU A 210 -14.00 -19.99 -5.02
CA LEU A 210 -12.87 -19.11 -4.76
C LEU A 210 -11.59 -19.91 -4.47
N GLN A 211 -11.69 -20.98 -3.68
CA GLN A 211 -10.55 -21.88 -3.43
C GLN A 211 -10.08 -22.57 -4.72
N PHE A 212 -11.00 -22.98 -5.58
CA PHE A 212 -10.68 -23.55 -6.89
C PHE A 212 -9.95 -22.54 -7.78
N LEU A 213 -10.47 -21.31 -7.89
CA LEU A 213 -9.89 -20.24 -8.70
C LEU A 213 -8.54 -19.74 -8.18
N CYS A 214 -8.29 -19.85 -6.87
CA CYS A 214 -7.01 -19.48 -6.25
C CYS A 214 -5.91 -20.54 -6.40
N LYS A 215 -6.19 -21.72 -6.97
CA LYS A 215 -5.15 -22.71 -7.24
C LYS A 215 -4.21 -22.19 -8.34
N PRO A 216 -2.88 -22.27 -8.15
CA PRO A 216 -1.94 -21.85 -9.18
C PRO A 216 -2.19 -22.66 -10.46
N LEU A 217 -2.30 -21.95 -11.59
CA LEU A 217 -2.42 -22.59 -12.89
C LEU A 217 -1.14 -23.43 -13.15
N PRO A 218 -1.27 -24.64 -13.72
CA PRO A 218 -0.10 -25.44 -14.07
C PRO A 218 0.80 -24.64 -15.00
N LYS A 219 2.11 -24.56 -14.67
CA LYS A 219 3.08 -23.85 -15.51
C LYS A 219 3.05 -24.48 -16.92
N PRO A 220 2.93 -23.69 -18.00
CA PRO A 220 2.99 -24.23 -19.35
C PRO A 220 4.34 -24.94 -19.52
N THR A 221 4.29 -26.23 -19.84
CA THR A 221 5.48 -27.01 -20.15
C THR A 221 6.07 -26.40 -21.43
N ARG A 222 7.24 -25.75 -21.33
CA ARG A 222 7.95 -25.28 -22.53
C ARG A 222 8.25 -26.52 -23.37
N ALA A 223 7.60 -26.64 -24.52
CA ALA A 223 7.98 -27.61 -25.53
C ALA A 223 9.41 -27.27 -25.97
N SER A 224 10.30 -28.25 -25.80
CA SER A 224 11.72 -28.22 -26.20
C SER A 224 11.89 -28.11 -27.71
#